data_AF-A0A444HR86-F1
#
_entry.id   AF-A0A444HR86-F1
#
_cell.length_a   1.000
_cell.length_b   1.000
_cell.length_c   1.000
_cell.angle_alpha   90.00
_cell.angle_beta   90.00
_cell.angle_gamma   90.00
#
_symmetry.space_group_name_H-M   'P 1'
#
loop_
_entity.id
_entity.type
_entity.pdbx_description
1 polymer ?
#
loop_
_entity_poly.entity_id
_entity_poly.type
_entity_poly.pdbx_seq_one_letter_code
_entity_poly.pdbx_strand_id
1 'polypeptide(L)'
;MQQFDNASSGDIVFSLADRIIENRAYLSEIDGKIGDGDHGVNMAKGFGMAAERIKGADMSLAEALDTLGTVLMTEIGGSMGPLYGVMFIQFAETIEKAAQIDAGMFSAMLHNGLEGIQAIGSAKVGDKTLLDTLVPAIEAFDLANSDGKSFAESLNILVAAAEAGRDSTRDLVARIGRASRLGERSLGVLDAGATSCALILQSLALGVEARLRPSA
;
A
#
# COMPACT_ATOMS: atom_id res chain seq x y z
N MET A 1 22.18 -12.54 -0.05
CA MET A 1 21.13 -11.51 -0.28
C MET A 1 20.27 -11.44 0.97
N GLN A 2 19.88 -10.24 1.40
CA GLN A 2 18.99 -10.07 2.55
C GLN A 2 17.63 -10.68 2.23
N GLN A 3 17.02 -11.31 3.23
CA GLN A 3 15.74 -11.99 3.09
C GLN A 3 15.10 -12.20 4.47
N PHE A 4 13.79 -12.43 4.49
CA PHE A 4 13.03 -12.78 5.69
C PHE A 4 12.15 -14.01 5.45
N ASP A 5 11.70 -14.67 6.52
CA ASP A 5 10.81 -15.83 6.40
C ASP A 5 9.37 -15.37 6.19
N ASN A 6 8.67 -16.00 5.25
CA ASN A 6 7.24 -15.72 5.02
C ASN A 6 6.40 -16.22 6.20
N ALA A 7 6.74 -17.39 6.75
CA ALA A 7 6.11 -17.97 7.93
C ALA A 7 6.26 -17.03 9.15
N SER A 8 5.20 -16.95 9.95
CA SER A 8 5.16 -16.14 11.19
C SER A 8 5.45 -14.65 11.00
N SER A 9 5.28 -14.13 9.78
CA SER A 9 5.40 -12.70 9.44
C SER A 9 4.05 -12.01 9.24
N GLY A 10 2.93 -12.68 9.57
CA GLY A 10 1.59 -12.12 9.45
C GLY A 10 1.33 -10.88 10.31
N ASP A 11 2.12 -10.67 11.36
CA ASP A 11 1.99 -9.52 12.25
C ASP A 11 2.38 -8.17 11.61
N ILE A 12 3.05 -8.20 10.45
CA ILE A 12 3.21 -7.02 9.59
C ILE A 12 1.83 -6.40 9.29
N VAL A 13 0.80 -7.22 9.07
CA VAL A 13 -0.57 -6.73 8.79
C VAL A 13 -1.18 -5.99 9.99
N PHE A 14 -0.84 -6.36 11.23
CA PHE A 14 -1.24 -5.55 12.40
C PHE A 14 -0.61 -4.16 12.34
N SER A 15 0.67 -4.09 11.99
CA SER A 15 1.37 -2.80 11.85
C SER A 15 0.77 -1.93 10.74
N LEU A 16 0.30 -2.54 9.65
CA LEU A 16 -0.47 -1.83 8.61
C LEU A 16 -1.79 -1.30 9.18
N ALA A 17 -2.52 -2.14 9.91
CA ALA A 17 -3.82 -1.78 10.47
C ALA A 17 -3.71 -0.66 11.51
N ASP A 18 -2.78 -0.77 12.45
CA ASP A 18 -2.51 0.26 13.45
C ASP A 18 -2.16 1.58 12.77
N ARG A 19 -1.28 1.56 11.77
CA ARG A 19 -0.90 2.77 11.04
C ARG A 19 -2.08 3.45 10.37
N ILE A 20 -2.97 2.68 9.72
CA ILE A 20 -4.17 3.23 9.08
C ILE A 20 -5.18 3.75 10.12
N ILE A 21 -5.37 3.04 11.22
CA ILE A 21 -6.28 3.43 12.30
C ILE A 21 -5.81 4.71 12.99
N GLU A 22 -4.52 4.83 13.30
CA GLU A 22 -3.90 6.06 13.84
C GLU A 22 -4.13 7.27 12.95
N ASN A 23 -4.08 7.06 11.62
CA ASN A 23 -4.22 8.12 10.63
C ASN A 23 -5.65 8.31 10.13
N ARG A 24 -6.65 7.63 10.73
CA ARG A 24 -8.06 7.68 10.32
C ARG A 24 -8.56 9.12 10.16
N ALA A 25 -8.37 9.95 11.18
CA ALA A 25 -8.90 11.31 11.18
C ALA A 25 -8.25 12.18 10.09
N TYR A 26 -6.93 12.08 9.95
CA TYR A 26 -6.17 12.82 8.94
C TYR A 26 -6.56 12.42 7.52
N LEU A 27 -6.69 11.13 7.25
CA LEU A 27 -7.12 10.60 5.96
C LEU A 27 -8.53 11.10 5.56
N SER A 28 -9.47 11.10 6.52
CA SER A 28 -10.81 11.67 6.30
C SER A 28 -10.80 13.20 6.15
N GLU A 29 -9.89 13.91 6.84
CA GLU A 29 -9.74 15.37 6.68
C GLU A 29 -9.26 15.73 5.27
N ILE A 30 -8.24 15.04 4.75
CA ILE A 30 -7.73 15.25 3.39
C ILE A 30 -8.82 14.95 2.37
N ASP A 31 -9.47 13.79 2.50
CA ASP A 31 -10.55 13.39 1.60
C ASP A 31 -11.72 14.38 1.67
N GLY A 32 -12.07 14.90 2.84
CA GLY A 32 -13.16 15.89 2.98
C GLY A 32 -12.91 17.21 2.24
N LYS A 33 -11.65 17.57 1.95
CA LYS A 33 -11.32 18.78 1.19
C LYS A 33 -11.65 18.65 -0.30
N ILE A 34 -11.54 17.44 -0.86
CA ILE A 34 -11.72 17.19 -2.30
C ILE A 34 -12.60 15.98 -2.64
N GLY A 35 -13.32 15.42 -1.68
CA GLY A 35 -14.09 14.18 -1.77
C GLY A 35 -15.30 14.23 -0.84
N ASP A 36 -15.65 13.12 -0.21
CA ASP A 36 -16.76 13.03 0.75
C ASP A 36 -16.33 12.78 2.21
N GLY A 37 -15.03 12.66 2.47
CA GLY A 37 -14.46 12.61 3.81
C GLY A 37 -14.57 11.23 4.48
N ASP A 38 -14.90 10.19 3.72
CA ASP A 38 -15.12 8.84 4.25
C ASP A 38 -13.90 7.93 4.13
N HIS A 39 -12.86 8.34 3.40
CA HIS A 39 -11.67 7.52 3.12
C HIS A 39 -11.04 6.92 4.38
N GLY A 40 -10.71 7.76 5.37
CA GLY A 40 -10.10 7.31 6.62
C GLY A 40 -11.01 6.36 7.42
N VAL A 41 -12.32 6.63 7.46
CA VAL A 41 -13.30 5.78 8.15
C VAL A 41 -13.40 4.41 7.48
N ASN A 42 -13.52 4.37 6.15
CA ASN A 42 -13.63 3.12 5.39
C ASN A 42 -12.36 2.28 5.53
N MET A 43 -11.19 2.89 5.37
CA MET A 43 -9.91 2.21 5.53
C MET A 43 -9.71 1.68 6.95
N ALA A 44 -9.94 2.49 7.98
CA ALA A 44 -9.81 2.04 9.38
C ALA A 44 -10.79 0.91 9.73
N LYS A 45 -12.01 0.93 9.18
CA LYS A 45 -12.97 -0.17 9.34
C LYS A 45 -12.43 -1.47 8.77
N GLY A 46 -11.98 -1.45 7.51
CA GLY A 46 -11.52 -2.65 6.81
C GLY A 46 -10.25 -3.24 7.43
N PHE A 47 -9.25 -2.39 7.68
CA PHE A 47 -8.00 -2.82 8.33
C PHE A 47 -8.23 -3.33 9.76
N GLY A 48 -9.12 -2.69 10.53
CA GLY A 48 -9.46 -3.16 11.88
C GLY A 48 -10.20 -4.51 11.86
N MET A 49 -11.10 -4.73 10.91
CA MET A 49 -11.77 -6.02 10.74
C MET A 49 -10.79 -7.14 10.35
N ALA A 50 -9.84 -6.85 9.47
CA ALA A 50 -8.77 -7.79 9.13
C ALA A 50 -7.89 -8.11 10.34
N ALA A 51 -7.46 -7.09 11.09
CA ALA A 51 -6.67 -7.26 12.31
C ALA A 51 -7.39 -8.18 13.33
N GLU A 52 -8.67 -7.99 13.59
CA GLU A 52 -9.41 -8.86 14.51
C GLU A 52 -9.51 -10.32 14.00
N ARG A 53 -9.50 -10.57 12.69
CA ARG A 53 -9.53 -11.94 12.12
C ARG A 53 -8.21 -12.68 12.24
N ILE A 54 -7.09 -11.98 12.13
CA ILE A 54 -5.75 -12.57 12.21
C ILE A 54 -5.20 -12.60 13.65
N LYS A 55 -5.90 -11.96 14.59
CA LYS A 55 -5.50 -11.83 16.00
C LYS A 55 -5.24 -13.18 16.67
N GLY A 56 -4.03 -13.35 17.19
CA GLY A 56 -3.63 -14.54 17.94
C GLY A 56 -3.38 -15.78 17.09
N ALA A 57 -3.43 -15.67 15.76
CA ALA A 57 -3.04 -16.73 14.85
C ALA A 57 -1.56 -16.58 14.45
N ASP A 58 -0.83 -17.69 14.44
CA ASP A 58 0.50 -17.76 13.84
C ASP A 58 0.35 -17.95 12.33
N MET A 59 0.26 -16.84 11.61
CA MET A 59 0.02 -16.81 10.16
C MET A 59 1.29 -16.40 9.42
N SER A 60 1.47 -16.97 8.23
CA SER A 60 2.39 -16.42 7.24
C SER A 60 1.97 -15.01 6.80
N LEU A 61 2.91 -14.26 6.22
CA LEU A 61 2.58 -12.97 5.61
C LEU A 61 1.55 -13.15 4.49
N ALA A 62 1.68 -14.20 3.68
CA ALA A 62 0.73 -14.52 2.62
C ALA A 62 -0.71 -14.64 3.13
N GLU A 63 -0.96 -15.48 4.13
CA GLU A 63 -2.31 -15.71 4.67
C GLU A 63 -2.91 -14.46 5.30
N ALA A 64 -2.09 -13.65 5.98
CA ALA A 64 -2.53 -12.40 6.59
C ALA A 64 -2.89 -11.34 5.53
N LEU A 65 -2.11 -11.24 4.45
CA LEU A 65 -2.40 -10.34 3.32
C LEU A 65 -3.64 -10.79 2.55
N ASP A 66 -3.85 -12.09 2.36
CA ASP A 66 -5.06 -12.63 1.71
C ASP A 66 -6.31 -12.28 2.53
N THR A 67 -6.23 -12.45 3.86
CA THR A 67 -7.32 -12.06 4.77
C THR A 67 -7.60 -10.56 4.68
N LEU A 68 -6.57 -9.72 4.68
CA LEU A 68 -6.71 -8.28 4.53
C LEU A 68 -7.36 -7.91 3.20
N GLY A 69 -6.85 -8.46 2.09
CA GLY A 69 -7.36 -8.19 0.76
C GLY A 69 -8.82 -8.60 0.60
N THR A 70 -9.17 -9.79 1.09
CA THR A 70 -10.55 -10.29 1.09
C THR A 70 -11.50 -9.39 1.88
N VAL A 71 -11.11 -8.96 3.09
CA VAL A 71 -11.91 -8.02 3.91
C VAL A 71 -12.11 -6.71 3.18
N LEU A 72 -11.05 -6.11 2.63
CA LEU A 72 -11.15 -4.82 1.94
C LEU A 72 -12.02 -4.91 0.68
N MET A 73 -11.89 -6.00 -0.07
CA MET A 73 -12.68 -6.24 -1.29
C MET A 73 -14.19 -6.37 -0.98
N THR A 74 -14.55 -7.02 0.13
CA THR A 74 -15.93 -7.48 0.36
C THR A 74 -16.71 -6.69 1.41
N GLU A 75 -16.03 -5.95 2.30
CA GLU A 75 -16.67 -5.43 3.53
C GLU A 75 -16.51 -3.91 3.77
N ILE A 76 -15.78 -3.22 2.91
CA ILE A 76 -15.74 -1.75 2.87
C ILE A 76 -16.24 -1.20 1.53
N GLY A 77 -16.87 -0.03 1.60
CA GLY A 77 -17.37 0.67 0.41
C GLY A 77 -16.33 1.62 -0.19
N GLY A 78 -16.75 2.31 -1.25
CA GLY A 78 -15.90 3.26 -1.97
C GLY A 78 -14.95 2.58 -2.96
N SER A 79 -14.20 3.38 -3.71
CA SER A 79 -13.26 2.88 -4.71
C SER A 79 -12.07 2.14 -4.09
N MET A 80 -11.71 2.46 -2.85
CA MET A 80 -10.52 1.90 -2.20
C MET A 80 -10.67 0.44 -1.78
N GLY A 81 -11.88 -0.03 -1.46
CA GLY A 81 -12.12 -1.43 -1.09
C GLY A 81 -11.65 -2.39 -2.18
N PRO A 82 -12.19 -2.31 -3.40
CA PRO A 82 -11.73 -3.16 -4.50
C PRO A 82 -10.26 -2.95 -4.89
N LEU A 83 -9.76 -1.70 -4.88
CA LEU A 83 -8.38 -1.40 -5.30
C LEU A 83 -7.33 -1.96 -4.33
N TYR A 84 -7.47 -1.73 -3.03
CA TYR A 84 -6.55 -2.34 -2.05
C TYR A 84 -6.84 -3.83 -1.88
N GLY A 85 -8.10 -4.25 -2.00
CA GLY A 85 -8.48 -5.65 -1.94
C GLY A 85 -7.73 -6.49 -2.97
N VAL A 86 -7.79 -6.09 -4.25
CA VAL A 86 -7.06 -6.81 -5.32
C VAL A 86 -5.55 -6.74 -5.13
N MET A 87 -5.02 -5.58 -4.69
CA MET A 87 -3.58 -5.40 -4.46
C MET A 87 -3.06 -6.41 -3.42
N PHE A 88 -3.73 -6.54 -2.26
CA PHE A 88 -3.28 -7.44 -1.21
C PHE A 88 -3.53 -8.92 -1.51
N ILE A 89 -4.60 -9.25 -2.25
CA ILE A 89 -4.80 -10.61 -2.77
C ILE A 89 -3.65 -10.98 -3.71
N GLN A 90 -3.30 -10.11 -4.65
CA GLN A 90 -2.17 -10.35 -5.57
C GLN A 90 -0.83 -10.44 -4.82
N PHE A 91 -0.63 -9.64 -3.77
CA PHE A 91 0.55 -9.78 -2.91
C PHE A 91 0.62 -11.17 -2.29
N ALA A 92 -0.48 -11.62 -1.68
CA ALA A 92 -0.57 -12.93 -1.05
C ALA A 92 -0.32 -14.08 -2.03
N GLU A 93 -0.99 -14.08 -3.19
CA GLU A 93 -0.82 -15.08 -4.26
C GLU A 93 0.64 -15.17 -4.74
N THR A 94 1.32 -14.03 -4.84
CA THR A 94 2.72 -13.97 -5.30
C THR A 94 3.67 -14.68 -4.34
N ILE A 95 3.45 -14.52 -3.03
CA ILE A 95 4.37 -15.01 -1.99
C ILE A 95 3.91 -16.30 -1.31
N GLU A 96 2.71 -16.82 -1.62
CA GLU A 96 2.07 -17.97 -0.96
C GLU A 96 3.02 -19.18 -0.82
N LYS A 97 3.76 -19.50 -1.88
CA LYS A 97 4.65 -20.68 -1.94
C LYS A 97 6.09 -20.37 -1.60
N ALA A 98 6.43 -19.11 -1.32
CA ALA A 98 7.77 -18.70 -0.96
C ALA A 98 8.01 -18.97 0.53
N ALA A 99 9.00 -19.81 0.85
CA ALA A 99 9.44 -19.98 2.24
C ALA A 99 10.14 -18.71 2.76
N GLN A 100 10.90 -18.05 1.89
CA GLN A 100 11.67 -16.84 2.16
C GLN A 100 11.42 -15.82 1.07
N ILE A 101 11.40 -14.54 1.46
CA ILE A 101 11.16 -13.41 0.58
C ILE A 101 12.43 -12.55 0.58
N ASP A 102 13.04 -12.43 -0.60
CA ASP A 102 14.16 -11.53 -0.88
C ASP A 102 13.66 -10.29 -1.66
N ALA A 103 14.58 -9.41 -2.04
CA ALA A 103 14.24 -8.19 -2.79
C ALA A 103 13.58 -8.49 -4.15
N GLY A 104 13.96 -9.58 -4.82
CA GLY A 104 13.38 -9.97 -6.11
C GLY A 104 11.93 -10.44 -5.96
N MET A 105 11.66 -11.30 -4.97
CA MET A 105 10.30 -11.74 -4.65
C MET A 105 9.43 -10.57 -4.18
N PHE A 106 9.98 -9.64 -3.40
CA PHE A 106 9.27 -8.44 -2.97
C PHE A 106 8.94 -7.50 -4.14
N SER A 107 9.86 -7.30 -5.08
CA SER A 107 9.60 -6.56 -6.33
C SER A 107 8.45 -7.21 -7.11
N ALA A 108 8.50 -8.53 -7.34
CA ALA A 108 7.44 -9.25 -8.03
C ALA A 108 6.07 -9.10 -7.33
N MET A 109 6.05 -9.16 -6.00
CA MET A 109 4.86 -8.94 -5.18
C MET A 109 4.27 -7.55 -5.43
N LEU A 110 5.09 -6.49 -5.38
CA LEU A 110 4.65 -5.12 -5.62
C LEU A 110 4.07 -4.93 -7.03
N HIS A 111 4.75 -5.47 -8.05
CA HIS A 111 4.29 -5.39 -9.45
C HIS A 111 2.96 -6.10 -9.67
N ASN A 112 2.78 -7.31 -9.15
CA ASN A 112 1.51 -8.03 -9.29
C ASN A 112 0.35 -7.30 -8.61
N GLY A 113 0.58 -6.65 -7.46
CA GLY A 113 -0.43 -5.80 -6.84
C GLY A 113 -0.76 -4.54 -7.66
N LEU A 114 0.26 -3.91 -8.29
CA LEU A 114 0.05 -2.80 -9.22
C LEU A 114 -0.76 -3.25 -10.44
N GLU A 115 -0.41 -4.39 -11.05
CA GLU A 115 -1.15 -4.98 -12.17
C GLU A 115 -2.61 -5.26 -11.79
N GLY A 116 -2.85 -5.81 -10.60
CA GLY A 116 -4.20 -6.03 -10.07
C GLY A 116 -5.01 -4.74 -9.99
N ILE A 117 -4.42 -3.66 -9.47
CA ILE A 117 -5.05 -2.32 -9.44
C ILE A 117 -5.36 -1.83 -10.86
N GLN A 118 -4.40 -1.95 -11.78
CA GLN A 118 -4.54 -1.49 -13.17
C GLN A 118 -5.53 -2.34 -13.98
N ALA A 119 -5.77 -3.59 -13.59
CA ALA A 119 -6.75 -4.45 -14.24
C ALA A 119 -8.20 -4.02 -13.97
N ILE A 120 -8.46 -3.39 -12.82
CA ILE A 120 -9.81 -2.94 -12.41
C ILE A 120 -9.98 -1.41 -12.40
N GLY A 121 -8.91 -0.66 -12.66
CA GLY A 121 -8.87 0.80 -12.69
C GLY A 121 -8.37 1.33 -14.04
N SER A 122 -8.70 2.58 -14.35
CA SER A 122 -8.22 3.26 -15.57
C SER A 122 -7.28 4.43 -15.30
N ALA A 123 -6.99 4.68 -14.02
CA ALA A 123 -6.11 5.77 -13.60
C ALA A 123 -4.68 5.54 -14.07
N LYS A 124 -3.94 6.63 -14.23
CA LYS A 124 -2.51 6.65 -14.52
C LYS A 124 -1.81 7.63 -13.60
N VAL A 125 -0.48 7.56 -13.54
CA VAL A 125 0.34 8.62 -12.95
C VAL A 125 -0.02 9.96 -13.61
N GLY A 126 -0.24 10.98 -12.80
CA GLY A 126 -0.72 12.30 -13.17
C GLY A 126 -2.24 12.51 -13.01
N ASP A 127 -3.02 11.47 -12.72
CA ASP A 127 -4.48 11.59 -12.55
C ASP A 127 -4.91 11.99 -11.13
N LYS A 128 -3.95 12.13 -10.20
CA LYS A 128 -4.13 12.46 -8.78
C LYS A 128 -4.83 11.33 -8.02
N THR A 129 -4.16 10.18 -7.93
CA THR A 129 -4.66 8.95 -7.31
C THR A 129 -3.54 8.21 -6.58
N LEU A 130 -3.86 7.05 -5.99
CA LEU A 130 -2.87 6.17 -5.37
C LEU A 130 -1.73 5.74 -6.32
N LEU A 131 -1.93 5.77 -7.65
CA LEU A 131 -0.89 5.41 -8.61
C LEU A 131 0.26 6.44 -8.66
N ASP A 132 -0.01 7.70 -8.32
CA ASP A 132 1.02 8.73 -8.18
C ASP A 132 2.01 8.41 -7.04
N THR A 133 1.60 7.56 -6.10
CA THR A 133 2.45 7.04 -5.03
C THR A 133 3.04 5.68 -5.39
N LEU A 134 2.20 4.73 -5.80
CA LEU A 134 2.59 3.33 -5.96
C LEU A 134 3.60 3.12 -7.09
N VAL A 135 3.35 3.72 -8.26
CA VAL A 135 4.21 3.50 -9.44
C VAL A 135 5.63 4.04 -9.21
N PRO A 136 5.83 5.31 -8.78
CA PRO A 136 7.19 5.80 -8.53
C PRO A 136 7.90 5.04 -7.41
N ALA A 137 7.17 4.55 -6.40
CA ALA A 137 7.74 3.77 -5.31
C ALA A 137 8.31 2.42 -5.79
N ILE A 138 7.58 1.73 -6.67
CA ILE A 138 8.01 0.47 -7.28
C ILE A 138 9.21 0.69 -8.21
N GLU A 139 9.13 1.70 -9.09
CA GLU A 139 10.23 2.03 -10.02
C GLU A 139 11.52 2.38 -9.27
N ALA A 140 11.43 3.13 -8.17
CA ALA A 140 12.59 3.48 -7.35
C ALA A 140 13.18 2.27 -6.62
N PHE A 141 12.33 1.36 -6.12
CA PHE A 141 12.77 0.10 -5.51
C PHE A 141 13.56 -0.76 -6.50
N ASP A 142 13.02 -0.93 -7.71
CA ASP A 142 13.64 -1.74 -8.76
C ASP A 142 14.97 -1.16 -9.21
N LEU A 143 15.02 0.16 -9.43
CA LEU A 143 16.25 0.84 -9.79
C LEU A 143 17.33 0.62 -8.73
N ALA A 144 16.99 0.84 -7.45
CA ALA A 144 17.91 0.60 -6.33
C ALA A 144 18.42 -0.85 -6.30
N ASN A 145 17.52 -1.82 -6.47
CA ASN A 145 17.89 -3.24 -6.52
C ASN A 145 18.80 -3.55 -7.72
N SER A 146 18.52 -2.95 -8.88
CA SER A 146 19.33 -3.11 -10.10
C SER A 146 20.73 -2.48 -9.97
N ASP A 147 20.85 -1.40 -9.19
CA ASP A 147 22.10 -0.72 -8.86
C ASP A 147 22.91 -1.44 -7.76
N GLY A 148 22.44 -2.61 -7.31
CA GLY A 148 23.11 -3.43 -6.31
C GLY A 148 22.97 -2.92 -4.88
N LYS A 149 21.96 -2.08 -4.59
CA LYS A 149 21.61 -1.71 -3.22
C LYS A 149 21.12 -2.93 -2.44
N SER A 150 21.36 -2.91 -1.13
CA SER A 150 20.81 -3.94 -0.25
C SER A 150 19.28 -3.85 -0.18
N PHE A 151 18.62 -4.94 0.23
CA PHE A 151 17.16 -4.95 0.35
C PHE A 151 16.67 -3.87 1.32
N ALA A 152 17.34 -3.68 2.46
CA ALA A 152 17.04 -2.62 3.40
C ALA A 152 17.18 -1.20 2.79
N GLU A 153 18.23 -0.96 1.99
CA GLU A 153 18.39 0.33 1.29
C GLU A 153 17.29 0.54 0.25
N SER A 154 16.94 -0.49 -0.52
CA SER A 154 15.86 -0.42 -1.52
C SER A 154 14.50 -0.15 -0.87
N LEU A 155 14.22 -0.74 0.31
CA LEU A 155 13.02 -0.45 1.09
C LEU A 155 12.97 1.02 1.53
N ASN A 156 14.08 1.58 2.02
CA ASN A 156 14.16 2.99 2.39
C ASN A 156 13.92 3.93 1.18
N ILE A 157 14.46 3.57 0.02
CA ILE A 157 14.24 4.30 -1.24
C ILE A 157 12.78 4.22 -1.69
N LEU A 158 12.15 3.03 -1.59
CA LEU A 158 10.73 2.84 -1.87
C LEU A 158 9.86 3.76 -1.01
N VAL A 159 10.15 3.86 0.30
CA VAL A 159 9.41 4.73 1.22
C VAL A 159 9.56 6.20 0.84
N ALA A 160 10.80 6.65 0.59
CA ALA A 160 11.04 8.04 0.18
C ALA A 160 10.33 8.39 -1.14
N ALA A 161 10.33 7.48 -2.11
CA ALA A 161 9.64 7.66 -3.38
C ALA A 161 8.11 7.65 -3.21
N ALA A 162 7.57 6.82 -2.31
CA ALA A 162 6.15 6.83 -1.97
C ALA A 162 5.72 8.16 -1.32
N GLU A 163 6.53 8.71 -0.41
CA GLU A 163 6.27 10.02 0.20
C GLU A 163 6.32 11.16 -0.82
N ALA A 164 7.32 11.16 -1.70
CA ALA A 164 7.43 12.13 -2.79
C ALA A 164 6.25 12.02 -3.78
N GLY A 165 5.86 10.80 -4.13
CA GLY A 165 4.70 10.51 -4.98
C GLY A 165 3.40 11.06 -4.38
N ARG A 166 3.15 10.77 -3.09
CA ARG A 166 2.05 11.37 -2.33
C ARG A 166 2.10 12.90 -2.41
N ASP A 167 3.23 13.51 -2.12
CA ASP A 167 3.35 14.97 -2.03
C ASP A 167 3.15 15.65 -3.38
N SER A 168 3.59 15.01 -4.47
CA SER A 168 3.38 15.48 -5.85
C SER A 168 1.89 15.67 -6.19
N THR A 169 0.99 14.94 -5.52
CA THR A 169 -0.44 15.05 -5.78
C THR A 169 -0.98 16.44 -5.46
N ARG A 170 -0.32 17.26 -4.61
CA ARG A 170 -0.74 18.65 -4.37
C ARG A 170 -0.74 19.50 -5.63
N ASP A 171 0.16 19.22 -6.56
CA ASP A 171 0.35 20.01 -7.78
C ASP A 171 -0.50 19.51 -8.95
N LEU A 172 -1.34 18.50 -8.71
CA LEU A 172 -2.21 17.90 -9.72
C LEU A 172 -3.67 18.31 -9.56
N VAL A 173 -4.32 18.57 -10.69
CA VAL A 173 -5.77 18.64 -10.82
C VAL A 173 -6.32 17.22 -11.00
N ALA A 174 -7.27 16.82 -10.17
CA ALA A 174 -7.85 15.48 -10.24
C ALA A 174 -8.57 15.21 -11.56
N ARG A 175 -8.27 14.08 -12.20
CA ARG A 175 -8.85 13.70 -13.50
C ARG A 175 -9.87 12.57 -13.39
N ILE A 176 -9.81 11.81 -12.30
CA ILE A 176 -10.71 10.70 -12.02
C ILE A 176 -11.19 10.73 -10.56
N GLY A 177 -12.18 9.90 -10.23
CA GLY A 177 -12.70 9.76 -8.88
C GLY A 177 -13.64 10.90 -8.47
N ARG A 178 -13.90 11.03 -7.17
CA ARG A 178 -14.78 12.07 -6.63
C ARG A 178 -14.13 13.46 -6.74
N ALA A 179 -12.82 13.54 -6.59
CA ALA A 179 -12.06 14.78 -6.67
C ALA A 179 -12.11 15.47 -8.04
N SER A 180 -12.25 14.73 -9.14
CA SER A 180 -12.34 15.34 -10.47
C SER A 180 -13.59 16.20 -10.67
N ARG A 181 -14.65 15.99 -9.87
CA ARG A 181 -15.88 16.79 -9.90
C ARG A 181 -15.64 18.24 -9.48
N LEU A 182 -14.52 18.53 -8.80
CA LEU A 182 -14.14 19.86 -8.34
C LEU A 182 -13.23 20.61 -9.33
N GLY A 183 -12.70 19.92 -10.35
CA GLY A 183 -11.76 20.51 -11.32
C GLY A 183 -10.57 21.18 -10.63
N GLU A 184 -10.23 22.40 -11.04
CA GLU A 184 -9.13 23.21 -10.50
C GLU A 184 -9.14 23.39 -8.98
N ARG A 185 -10.32 23.28 -8.33
CA ARG A 185 -10.42 23.37 -6.87
C ARG A 185 -9.78 22.18 -6.14
N SER A 186 -9.43 21.11 -6.85
CA SER A 186 -8.67 19.99 -6.30
C SER A 186 -7.15 20.27 -6.17
N LEU A 187 -6.65 21.32 -6.81
CA LEU A 187 -5.26 21.74 -6.74
C LEU A 187 -4.90 22.23 -5.33
N GLY A 188 -3.67 21.97 -4.88
CA GLY A 188 -3.14 22.35 -3.56
C GLY A 188 -3.50 21.38 -2.43
N VAL A 189 -4.33 20.37 -2.68
CA VAL A 189 -4.76 19.35 -1.71
C VAL A 189 -4.13 18.01 -2.04
N LEU A 190 -3.69 17.26 -1.03
CA LEU A 190 -3.22 15.87 -1.22
C LEU A 190 -4.37 14.96 -1.67
N ASP A 191 -4.05 13.89 -2.41
CA ASP A 191 -4.98 12.77 -2.59
C ASP A 191 -4.97 11.83 -1.38
N ALA A 192 -6.16 11.41 -0.93
CA ALA A 192 -6.30 10.52 0.22
C ALA A 192 -5.82 9.09 -0.09
N GLY A 193 -6.04 8.61 -1.32
CA GLY A 193 -5.57 7.30 -1.79
C GLY A 193 -4.04 7.23 -1.87
N ALA A 194 -3.42 8.25 -2.45
CA ALA A 194 -1.97 8.44 -2.49
C ALA A 194 -1.37 8.52 -1.07
N THR A 195 -2.05 9.22 -0.17
CA THR A 195 -1.63 9.36 1.24
C THR A 195 -1.69 8.03 1.97
N SER A 196 -2.79 7.29 1.88
CA SER A 196 -2.87 5.97 2.52
C SER A 196 -1.91 4.95 1.90
N CYS A 197 -1.64 5.05 0.59
CA CYS A 197 -0.67 4.19 -0.09
C CYS A 197 0.74 4.40 0.49
N ALA A 198 1.15 5.65 0.70
CA ALA A 198 2.46 5.95 1.29
C ALA A 198 2.58 5.41 2.73
N LEU A 199 1.53 5.55 3.53
CA LEU A 199 1.48 5.01 4.90
C LEU A 199 1.57 3.47 4.92
N ILE A 200 0.88 2.80 3.99
CA ILE A 200 0.90 1.34 3.84
C ILE A 200 2.29 0.87 3.43
N LEU A 201 2.89 1.47 2.39
CA LEU A 201 4.22 1.11 1.91
C LEU A 201 5.30 1.34 2.96
N GLN A 202 5.21 2.45 3.71
CA GLN A 202 6.10 2.71 4.84
C GLN A 202 5.97 1.65 5.94
N SER A 203 4.76 1.32 6.35
CA SER A 203 4.54 0.33 7.42
C SER A 203 4.95 -1.08 6.97
N LEU A 204 4.68 -1.44 5.71
CA LEU A 204 5.14 -2.69 5.11
C LEU A 204 6.67 -2.77 5.08
N ALA A 205 7.34 -1.72 4.61
CA ALA A 205 8.80 -1.66 4.54
C ALA A 205 9.44 -1.80 5.93
N LEU A 206 8.94 -1.10 6.94
CA LEU A 206 9.42 -1.24 8.33
C LEU A 206 9.22 -2.65 8.88
N GLY A 207 8.06 -3.25 8.61
CA GLY A 207 7.75 -4.62 9.03
C GLY A 207 8.69 -5.64 8.41
N VAL A 208 9.06 -5.45 7.14
CA VAL A 208 10.04 -6.28 6.42
C VAL A 208 11.45 -6.04 6.94
N GLU A 209 11.88 -4.78 7.03
CA GLU A 209 13.23 -4.40 7.46
C GLU A 209 13.59 -4.98 8.83
N ALA A 210 12.64 -4.95 9.77
CA ALA A 210 12.79 -5.53 11.11
C ALA A 210 13.04 -7.06 11.11
N ARG A 211 12.76 -7.75 10.01
CA ARG A 211 12.89 -9.21 9.85
C ARG A 211 14.00 -9.61 8.89
N LEU A 212 14.67 -8.65 8.25
CA LEU A 212 15.75 -8.95 7.33
C LEU A 212 16.92 -9.59 8.07
N ARG A 213 17.32 -10.77 7.62
CA ARG A 213 18.56 -11.39 8.05
C ARG A 213 19.74 -10.85 7.23
N PRO A 214 20.94 -10.72 7.84
CA PRO A 214 22.15 -10.40 7.10
C PRO A 214 22.37 -11.40 5.95
N SER A 215 22.98 -10.94 4.86
CA SER A 215 23.47 -11.90 3.86
C SER A 215 24.54 -12.78 4.52
N ALA A 216 24.35 -14.10 4.45
CA ALA A 216 25.38 -15.07 4.82
C ALA A 216 26.61 -14.94 3.93
#